data_AF-A0A943QKJ8-F1
#
_entry.id   AF-A0A943QKJ8-F1
#
_cell.length_a   1.000
_cell.length_b   1.000
_cell.length_c   1.000
_cell.angle_alpha   90.00
_cell.angle_beta   90.00
_cell.angle_gamma   90.00
#
_symmetry.space_group_name_H-M   'P 1'
#
loop_
_entity.id
_entity.type
_entity.pdbx_description
1 polymer ?
#
loop_
_entity_poly.entity_id
_entity_poly.type
_entity_poly.pdbx_seq_one_letter_code
_entity_poly.pdbx_strand_id
1 'polypeptide(L)'
;MMRMIWYDIIQYENRGVKMYKYYICVTTAKKINDFRKYEDFINDCIDKFNYTSNTSKNRKNIFWHNVNKDTLEIKIDSYNELNTPLRSLWLLSKFLLDEKEDLRNYCLDSRFLKAIKIKDITEEKQFDLSSKEALKQLIDIYLNNGAVTPYMAKLNKETINEINNILKKYISLKE
;
A
#
# COMPACT_ATOMS: atom_id res chain seq x y z
N MET A 1 15.38 3.08 -3.61
CA MET A 1 15.17 4.51 -3.94
C MET A 1 14.22 4.72 -5.14
N MET A 2 14.35 3.97 -6.25
CA MET A 2 13.33 3.90 -7.33
C MET A 2 11.92 3.43 -6.88
N ARG A 3 11.81 2.85 -5.67
CA ARG A 3 10.61 2.22 -5.12
C ARG A 3 9.55 3.20 -4.60
N MET A 4 9.94 4.42 -4.19
CA MET A 4 8.99 5.46 -3.75
C MET A 4 8.31 6.15 -4.93
N ILE A 5 9.08 6.45 -5.98
CA ILE A 5 8.58 7.17 -7.17
C ILE A 5 7.49 6.36 -7.88
N TRP A 6 7.61 5.04 -7.94
CA TRP A 6 6.57 4.16 -8.47
C TRP A 6 5.30 4.14 -7.60
N TYR A 7 5.44 4.23 -6.27
CA TYR A 7 4.30 4.28 -5.37
C TYR A 7 3.51 5.58 -5.56
N ASP A 8 4.20 6.70 -5.67
CA ASP A 8 3.59 8.00 -5.93
C ASP A 8 2.95 8.07 -7.31
N ILE A 9 3.59 7.53 -8.37
CA ILE A 9 3.02 7.46 -9.73
C ILE A 9 1.79 6.52 -9.78
N ILE A 10 1.81 5.38 -9.09
CA ILE A 10 0.64 4.50 -8.99
C ILE A 10 -0.49 5.19 -8.22
N GLN A 11 -0.22 5.88 -7.11
CA GLN A 11 -1.26 6.67 -6.44
C GLN A 11 -1.82 7.78 -7.34
N TYR A 12 -1.04 8.20 -8.33
CA TYR A 12 -1.38 9.29 -9.22
C TYR A 12 -2.19 8.88 -10.46
N GLU A 13 -1.87 7.75 -11.11
CA GLU A 13 -2.68 7.15 -12.18
C GLU A 13 -4.09 6.77 -11.70
N ASN A 14 -4.29 6.63 -10.38
CA ASN A 14 -5.51 6.13 -9.77
C ASN A 14 -6.41 7.21 -9.14
N ARG A 15 -6.12 8.50 -9.37
CA ARG A 15 -6.98 9.62 -8.94
C ARG A 15 -8.25 9.65 -9.80
N GLY A 16 -9.28 8.95 -9.32
CA GLY A 16 -10.57 8.73 -9.98
C GLY A 16 -11.16 7.35 -9.68
N VAL A 17 -10.33 6.41 -9.19
CA VAL A 17 -10.76 5.08 -8.76
C VAL A 17 -11.02 5.10 -7.26
N LYS A 18 -12.25 4.77 -6.85
CA LYS A 18 -12.61 4.63 -5.43
C LYS A 18 -11.69 3.59 -4.79
N MET A 19 -10.88 4.01 -3.82
CA MET A 19 -10.00 3.12 -3.08
C MET A 19 -10.67 2.77 -1.75
N TYR A 20 -11.06 1.51 -1.61
CA TYR A 20 -11.68 0.98 -0.40
C TYR A 20 -10.60 0.77 0.66
N LYS A 21 -10.88 1.16 1.89
CA LYS A 21 -9.95 1.02 3.01
C LYS A 21 -10.60 0.24 4.14
N TYR A 22 -9.89 -0.74 4.65
CA TYR A 22 -10.39 -1.58 5.74
C TYR A 22 -9.39 -1.62 6.88
N TYR A 23 -9.90 -1.52 8.10
CA TYR A 23 -9.18 -1.89 9.31
C TYR A 23 -9.55 -3.33 9.69
N ILE A 24 -8.54 -4.17 9.86
CA ILE A 24 -8.67 -5.58 10.18
C ILE A 24 -7.79 -5.87 11.39
N CYS A 25 -8.42 -6.29 12.49
CA CYS A 25 -7.74 -6.82 13.66
C CYS A 25 -7.90 -8.35 13.64
N VAL A 26 -6.78 -9.06 13.61
CA VAL A 26 -6.73 -10.52 13.57
C VAL A 26 -5.97 -11.08 14.77
N THR A 27 -6.27 -12.33 15.09
CA THR A 27 -5.45 -13.19 15.94
C THR A 27 -5.26 -14.53 15.25
N THR A 28 -4.64 -15.50 15.91
CA THR A 28 -4.51 -16.87 15.40
C THR A 28 -5.73 -17.72 15.75
N ALA A 29 -5.99 -18.79 14.99
CA ALA A 29 -7.15 -19.66 15.17
C ALA A 29 -7.09 -20.43 16.49
N LYS A 30 -5.92 -20.96 16.84
CA LYS A 30 -5.57 -21.36 18.22
C LYS A 30 -4.80 -20.23 18.87
N LYS A 31 -5.04 -19.97 20.16
CA LYS A 31 -4.44 -18.86 20.89
C LYS A 31 -2.91 -18.87 20.80
N ILE A 32 -2.35 -17.81 20.25
CA ILE A 32 -0.91 -17.50 20.32
C ILE A 32 -0.60 -16.78 21.63
N ASN A 33 0.61 -16.99 22.15
CA ASN A 33 1.02 -16.40 23.43
C ASN A 33 1.52 -14.95 23.29
N ASP A 34 2.26 -14.67 22.21
CA ASP A 34 2.80 -13.34 21.93
C ASP A 34 3.18 -13.21 20.45
N PHE A 35 2.41 -12.41 19.69
CA PHE A 35 2.66 -12.09 18.28
C PHE A 35 3.95 -11.28 18.09
N ARG A 36 4.37 -10.49 19.09
CA ARG A 36 5.56 -9.63 19.00
C ARG A 36 6.85 -10.43 18.85
N LYS A 37 6.85 -11.70 19.29
CA LYS A 37 7.97 -12.63 19.06
C LYS A 37 8.26 -12.87 17.57
N TYR A 38 7.30 -12.55 16.71
CA TYR A 38 7.38 -12.72 15.27
C TYR A 38 7.32 -11.38 14.53
N GLU A 39 7.53 -10.24 15.20
CA GLU A 39 7.34 -8.90 14.62
C GLU A 39 8.20 -8.66 13.37
N ASP A 40 9.51 -8.87 13.46
CA ASP A 40 10.42 -8.72 12.32
C ASP A 40 10.00 -9.60 11.14
N PHE A 41 9.60 -10.83 11.45
CA PHE A 41 9.15 -11.79 10.45
C PHE A 41 7.80 -11.42 9.81
N ILE A 42 6.88 -10.86 10.59
CA ILE A 42 5.61 -10.34 10.09
C ILE A 42 5.86 -9.15 9.15
N ASN A 43 6.80 -8.27 9.49
CA ASN A 43 7.18 -7.15 8.64
C ASN A 43 7.67 -7.63 7.27
N ASP A 44 8.59 -8.61 7.24
CA ASP A 44 9.08 -9.22 6.00
C ASP A 44 7.96 -9.87 5.16
N CYS A 45 7.02 -10.55 5.83
CA CYS A 45 5.86 -11.15 5.16
C CYS A 45 4.90 -10.10 4.59
N ILE A 46 4.73 -8.96 5.26
CA ILE A 46 3.92 -7.83 4.76
C ILE A 46 4.57 -7.22 3.53
N ASP A 47 5.89 -7.05 3.51
CA ASP A 47 6.61 -6.56 2.34
C ASP A 47 6.44 -7.50 1.14
N LYS A 48 6.56 -8.82 1.36
CA LYS A 48 6.29 -9.85 0.33
C LYS A 48 4.84 -9.83 -0.14
N PHE A 49 3.89 -9.66 0.78
CA PHE A 49 2.47 -9.50 0.46
C PHE A 49 2.24 -8.29 -0.44
N ASN A 50 2.73 -7.11 -0.07
CA ASN A 50 2.55 -5.88 -0.84
C ASN A 50 3.19 -6.00 -2.22
N TYR A 51 4.40 -6.55 -2.32
CA TYR A 51 5.06 -6.79 -3.60
C TYR A 51 4.23 -7.70 -4.52
N THR A 52 3.76 -8.84 -4.00
CA THR A 52 3.01 -9.83 -4.77
C THR A 52 1.60 -9.35 -5.12
N SER A 53 0.97 -8.62 -4.21
CA SER A 53 -0.37 -8.09 -4.42
C SER A 53 -0.41 -6.99 -5.49
N ASN A 54 0.65 -6.18 -5.58
CA ASN A 54 0.75 -5.09 -6.55
C ASN A 54 0.91 -5.56 -8.01
N THR A 55 1.38 -6.79 -8.24
CA THR A 55 1.42 -7.39 -9.58
C THR A 55 0.07 -7.97 -10.01
N SER A 56 -0.89 -8.09 -9.10
CA SER A 56 -2.22 -8.63 -9.38
C SER A 56 -3.18 -7.57 -9.95
N LYS A 57 -4.18 -7.99 -10.72
CA LYS A 57 -5.24 -7.09 -11.22
C LYS A 57 -6.07 -6.47 -10.10
N ASN A 58 -6.29 -7.20 -9.01
CA ASN A 58 -7.03 -6.73 -7.84
C ASN A 58 -6.03 -6.38 -6.72
N ARG A 59 -5.28 -5.29 -6.95
CA ARG A 59 -4.24 -4.83 -6.04
C ARG A 59 -4.82 -4.49 -4.68
N LYS A 60 -4.08 -4.88 -3.66
CA LYS A 60 -4.36 -4.60 -2.25
C LYS A 60 -3.06 -4.28 -1.56
N ASN A 61 -3.00 -3.23 -0.77
CA ASN A 61 -1.76 -2.87 -0.12
C ASN A 61 -2.01 -2.63 1.37
N ILE A 62 -1.20 -3.27 2.20
CA ILE A 62 -1.14 -3.01 3.63
C ILE A 62 -0.28 -1.76 3.79
N PHE A 63 -0.92 -0.64 4.13
CA PHE A 63 -0.25 0.65 4.28
C PHE A 63 0.06 0.97 5.76
N TRP A 64 -0.50 0.20 6.68
CA TRP A 64 -0.22 0.32 8.11
C TRP A 64 -0.49 -1.00 8.82
N HIS A 65 0.32 -1.31 9.81
CA HIS A 65 0.10 -2.43 10.71
C HIS A 65 0.68 -2.15 12.10
N ASN A 66 0.22 -2.91 13.08
CA ASN A 66 0.75 -2.89 14.43
C ASN A 66 0.71 -4.31 15.03
N VAL A 67 1.84 -4.76 15.59
CA VAL A 67 1.99 -6.09 16.19
C VAL A 67 1.85 -5.96 17.71
N ASN A 68 0.68 -6.29 18.23
CA ASN A 68 0.46 -6.36 19.67
C ASN A 68 0.74 -7.76 20.20
N LYS A 69 0.65 -7.96 21.51
CA LYS A 69 0.83 -9.27 22.14
C LYS A 69 -0.13 -10.34 21.60
N ASP A 70 -1.42 -10.06 21.57
CA ASP A 70 -2.43 -11.08 21.24
C ASP A 70 -3.06 -10.88 19.85
N THR A 71 -2.74 -9.77 19.19
CA THR A 71 -3.40 -9.34 17.97
C THR A 71 -2.45 -8.71 16.97
N LEU A 72 -2.75 -8.89 15.69
CA LEU A 72 -2.16 -8.15 14.59
C LEU A 72 -3.23 -7.21 14.03
N GLU A 73 -2.96 -5.91 14.05
CA GLU A 73 -3.82 -4.90 13.47
C GLU A 73 -3.27 -4.47 12.11
N ILE A 74 -4.15 -4.38 11.11
CA ILE A 74 -3.79 -4.12 9.72
C ILE A 74 -4.76 -3.10 9.16
N LYS A 75 -4.26 -2.11 8.43
CA LYS A 75 -5.06 -1.33 7.49
C LYS A 75 -4.64 -1.67 6.08
N ILE A 76 -5.63 -2.05 5.28
CA ILE A 76 -5.46 -2.47 3.89
C ILE A 76 -6.27 -1.54 2.99
N ASP A 77 -5.69 -1.18 1.86
CA ASP A 77 -6.39 -0.54 0.76
C ASP A 77 -6.69 -1.56 -0.35
N SER A 78 -7.71 -1.31 -1.15
CA SER A 78 -8.03 -2.10 -2.33
C SER A 78 -8.77 -1.28 -3.37
N TYR A 79 -8.53 -1.58 -4.64
CA TYR A 79 -9.28 -0.98 -5.75
C TYR A 79 -10.71 -1.50 -5.88
N ASN A 80 -10.99 -2.67 -5.30
CA ASN A 80 -12.30 -3.28 -5.33
C ASN A 80 -12.84 -3.39 -3.91
N GLU A 81 -14.16 -3.29 -3.78
CA GLU A 81 -14.83 -3.53 -2.51
C GLU A 81 -14.53 -4.96 -2.05
N LEU A 82 -14.13 -5.10 -0.78
CA LEU A 82 -13.83 -6.39 -0.19
C LEU A 82 -15.08 -6.91 0.53
N ASN A 83 -15.88 -7.72 -0.17
CA ASN A 83 -17.02 -8.45 0.45
C ASN A 83 -16.58 -9.35 1.62
N THR A 84 -15.32 -9.78 1.64
CA THR A 84 -14.74 -10.56 2.74
C THR A 84 -13.31 -10.08 3.01
N PRO A 85 -13.12 -9.04 3.83
CA PRO A 85 -11.80 -8.44 4.06
C PRO A 85 -10.80 -9.41 4.70
N LEU A 86 -11.23 -10.43 5.44
CA LEU A 86 -10.29 -11.44 5.93
C LEU A 86 -9.68 -12.28 4.80
N ARG A 87 -10.44 -12.51 3.71
CA ARG A 87 -9.96 -13.30 2.55
C ARG A 87 -8.84 -12.60 1.80
N SER A 88 -8.76 -11.27 1.86
CA SER A 88 -7.62 -10.55 1.28
C SER A 88 -6.31 -10.81 2.01
N LEU A 89 -6.35 -11.28 3.26
CA LEU A 89 -5.16 -11.64 4.03
C LEU A 89 -4.75 -13.11 3.87
N TRP A 90 -5.41 -13.87 2.99
CA TRP A 90 -5.05 -15.28 2.76
C TRP A 90 -3.59 -15.45 2.32
N LEU A 91 -3.11 -14.59 1.42
CA LEU A 91 -1.74 -14.63 0.94
C LEU A 91 -0.73 -14.31 2.06
N LEU A 92 -1.04 -13.31 2.90
CA LEU A 92 -0.23 -13.00 4.08
C LEU A 92 -0.18 -14.21 5.03
N SER A 93 -1.33 -14.84 5.27
CA SER A 93 -1.41 -16.05 6.09
C SER A 93 -0.56 -17.19 5.53
N LYS A 94 -0.47 -17.32 4.21
CA LYS A 94 0.38 -18.33 3.57
C LYS A 94 1.86 -18.03 3.81
N PHE A 95 2.31 -16.80 3.56
CA PHE A 95 3.71 -16.42 3.80
C PHE A 95 4.14 -16.61 5.25
N LEU A 96 3.29 -16.26 6.20
CA LEU A 96 3.56 -16.48 7.62
C LEU A 96 3.80 -17.96 7.94
N LEU A 97 3.00 -18.87 7.36
CA LEU A 97 3.10 -20.32 7.61
C LEU A 97 4.22 -21.02 6.83
N ASP A 98 4.61 -20.47 5.69
CA ASP A 98 5.65 -21.06 4.84
C ASP A 98 7.06 -20.73 5.37
N GLU A 99 7.24 -19.57 5.99
CA GLU A 99 8.57 -19.16 6.49
C GLU A 99 8.78 -19.41 8.00
N LYS A 100 7.73 -19.71 8.77
CA LYS A 100 7.84 -20.16 10.17
C LYS A 100 6.94 -21.35 10.46
N GLU A 101 7.53 -22.55 10.50
CA GLU A 101 6.82 -23.80 10.77
C GLU A 101 6.11 -23.81 12.13
N ASP A 102 6.70 -23.22 13.17
CA ASP A 102 6.09 -23.13 14.51
C ASP A 102 4.73 -22.46 14.50
N LEU A 103 4.46 -21.56 13.54
CA LEU A 103 3.16 -20.90 13.42
C LEU A 103 2.04 -21.86 13.02
N ARG A 104 2.38 -23.01 12.41
CA ARG A 104 1.41 -24.07 12.06
C ARG A 104 0.75 -24.68 13.29
N ASN A 105 1.42 -24.63 14.45
CA ASN A 105 0.84 -25.08 15.72
C ASN A 105 -0.39 -24.27 16.13
N TYR A 106 -0.50 -23.03 15.63
CA TYR A 106 -1.63 -22.14 15.91
C TYR A 106 -2.77 -22.25 14.88
N CYS A 107 -2.69 -23.18 13.93
CA CYS A 107 -3.74 -23.44 12.95
C CYS A 107 -4.87 -24.32 13.52
N LEU A 108 -6.09 -24.10 13.02
CA LEU A 108 -7.27 -24.94 13.23
C LEU A 108 -8.00 -25.12 11.89
N ASP A 109 -8.21 -26.36 11.43
CA ASP A 109 -8.85 -26.67 10.14
C ASP A 109 -8.25 -25.89 8.94
N SER A 110 -6.91 -25.86 8.85
CA SER A 110 -6.15 -25.08 7.85
C SER A 110 -6.36 -23.57 7.90
N ARG A 111 -7.05 -23.04 8.92
CA ARG A 111 -7.18 -21.60 9.18
C ARG A 111 -6.11 -21.20 10.19
N PHE A 112 -5.30 -20.21 9.83
CA PHE A 112 -4.33 -19.61 10.73
C PHE A 112 -4.85 -18.30 11.30
N LEU A 113 -5.19 -17.32 10.45
CA LEU A 113 -5.74 -16.04 10.91
C LEU A 113 -7.23 -16.13 11.19
N LYS A 114 -7.65 -15.56 12.32
CA LYS A 114 -9.03 -15.38 12.75
C LYS A 114 -9.30 -13.90 12.95
N ALA A 115 -10.35 -13.37 12.31
CA ALA A 115 -10.76 -11.99 12.53
C ALA A 115 -11.34 -11.81 13.93
N ILE A 116 -10.90 -10.76 14.61
CA ILE A 116 -11.53 -10.23 15.83
C ILE A 116 -12.47 -9.10 15.44
N LYS A 117 -12.02 -8.20 14.57
CA LYS A 117 -12.74 -7.00 14.18
C LYS A 117 -12.39 -6.61 12.76
N ILE A 118 -13.42 -6.27 11.98
CA ILE A 118 -13.29 -5.76 10.63
C ILE A 118 -14.14 -4.48 10.56
N LYS A 119 -13.56 -3.40 10.05
CA LYS A 119 -14.25 -2.12 9.85
C LYS A 119 -13.90 -1.56 8.48
N ASP A 120 -14.93 -1.17 7.73
CA ASP A 120 -14.74 -0.28 6.59
C ASP A 120 -14.39 1.12 7.14
N ILE A 121 -13.30 1.67 6.64
CA ILE A 121 -12.78 3.00 6.97
C ILE A 121 -12.56 3.82 5.70
N THR A 122 -13.28 3.48 4.64
CA THR A 122 -13.29 4.23 3.38
C THR A 122 -13.90 5.59 3.66
N GLU A 123 -13.07 6.61 3.82
CA GLU A 123 -13.55 7.99 3.84
C GLU A 123 -14.04 8.35 2.43
N GLU A 124 -15.28 8.81 2.32
CA GLU A 124 -15.83 9.41 1.10
C GLU A 124 -15.15 10.76 0.86
N LYS A 125 -13.91 10.75 0.34
CA LYS A 125 -13.33 11.92 -0.32
C LYS A 125 -13.00 11.54 -1.74
N GLN A 126 -14.02 11.65 -2.60
CA GLN A 126 -13.79 11.84 -4.03
C GLN A 126 -13.10 13.20 -4.19
N PHE A 127 -11.78 13.18 -4.36
CA PHE A 127 -11.08 14.35 -4.88
C PHE A 127 -11.28 14.36 -6.40
N ASP A 128 -12.25 15.13 -6.86
CA ASP A 128 -12.47 15.41 -8.27
C ASP A 128 -11.50 16.52 -8.70
N LEU A 129 -10.23 16.15 -8.88
CA LEU A 129 -9.21 17.05 -9.41
C LEU A 129 -9.11 16.80 -10.91
N SER A 130 -9.32 17.85 -11.71
CA SER A 130 -9.09 17.76 -13.15
C SER A 130 -7.63 17.37 -13.42
N SER A 131 -7.37 16.61 -14.50
CA SER A 131 -6.02 16.13 -14.82
C SER A 131 -4.96 17.24 -14.85
N LYS A 132 -5.37 18.48 -15.17
CA LYS A 132 -4.53 19.70 -15.18
C LYS A 132 -4.13 20.16 -13.77
N GLU A 133 -5.05 20.13 -12.81
CA GLU A 133 -4.79 20.53 -11.42
C GLU A 133 -3.98 19.47 -10.68
N ALA A 134 -4.24 18.20 -10.96
CA ALA A 134 -3.38 17.13 -10.50
C ALA A 134 -1.95 17.40 -10.97
N LEU A 135 -1.73 17.57 -12.29
CA LEU A 135 -0.38 17.73 -12.88
C LEU A 135 0.36 18.91 -12.28
N LYS A 136 -0.35 20.03 -12.09
CA LYS A 136 0.17 21.21 -11.41
C LYS A 136 0.60 20.91 -9.97
N GLN A 137 -0.17 20.15 -9.20
CA GLN A 137 0.21 19.77 -7.84
C GLN A 137 1.42 18.82 -7.78
N LEU A 138 1.56 17.87 -8.71
CA LEU A 138 2.80 17.07 -8.78
C LEU A 138 3.99 17.97 -9.07
N ILE A 139 3.86 18.83 -10.06
CA ILE A 139 4.89 19.79 -10.44
C ILE A 139 5.24 20.69 -9.24
N ASP A 140 4.25 21.20 -8.50
CA ASP A 140 4.47 22.02 -7.33
C ASP A 140 5.11 21.24 -6.17
N ILE A 141 4.77 19.97 -5.95
CA ILE A 141 5.44 19.13 -4.93
C ILE A 141 6.91 18.88 -5.29
N TYR A 142 7.19 18.67 -6.58
CA TYR A 142 8.55 18.42 -7.08
C TYR A 142 9.38 19.70 -7.22
N LEU A 143 8.76 20.87 -7.41
CA LEU A 143 9.45 22.16 -7.59
C LEU A 143 9.47 23.05 -6.34
N ASN A 144 8.45 23.01 -5.47
CA ASN A 144 8.30 23.94 -4.34
C ASN A 144 8.63 23.34 -2.96
N ASN A 145 8.87 22.03 -2.82
CA ASN A 145 9.47 21.51 -1.59
C ASN A 145 10.97 21.81 -1.58
N GLY A 146 11.30 23.01 -1.11
CA GLY A 146 12.65 23.53 -0.86
C GLY A 146 13.48 22.76 0.19
N ALA A 147 13.19 21.48 0.41
CA ALA A 147 14.13 20.53 1.00
C ALA A 147 14.61 19.60 -0.11
N VAL A 148 15.54 20.11 -0.91
CA VAL A 148 16.29 19.33 -1.90
C VAL A 148 16.97 18.20 -1.13
N THR A 149 16.38 17.00 -1.13
CA THR A 149 17.11 15.82 -0.70
C THR A 149 18.38 15.73 -1.57
N PRO A 150 19.54 15.27 -1.03
CA PRO A 150 20.79 15.19 -1.81
C PRO A 150 20.66 14.45 -3.14
N TYR A 151 19.62 13.62 -3.27
CA TYR A 151 19.22 12.92 -4.48
C TYR A 151 18.61 13.83 -5.57
N MET A 152 17.79 14.83 -5.21
CA MET A 152 17.19 15.81 -6.14
C MET A 152 18.20 16.79 -6.71
N ALA A 153 19.28 17.11 -5.97
CA ALA A 153 20.40 17.91 -6.47
C ALA A 153 21.17 17.21 -7.62
N LYS A 154 20.96 15.90 -7.80
CA LYS A 154 21.58 15.07 -8.83
C LYS A 154 20.72 14.93 -10.10
N LEU A 155 19.50 15.46 -10.12
CA LEU A 155 18.72 15.59 -11.36
C LEU A 155 19.29 16.76 -12.16
N ASN A 156 19.99 16.44 -13.24
CA ASN A 156 20.61 17.43 -14.12
C ASN A 156 19.56 18.41 -14.68
N LYS A 157 20.00 19.66 -14.87
CA LYS A 157 19.25 20.76 -15.49
C LYS A 157 18.63 20.37 -16.84
N GLU A 158 19.26 19.43 -17.54
CA GLU A 158 18.81 18.82 -18.79
C GLU A 158 17.51 18.01 -18.62
N THR A 159 17.42 17.16 -17.59
CA THR A 159 16.22 16.36 -17.31
C THR A 159 15.03 17.24 -16.93
N ILE A 160 15.29 18.33 -16.19
CA ILE A 160 14.25 19.32 -15.85
C ILE A 160 13.76 20.05 -17.13
N ASN A 161 14.67 20.39 -18.04
CA ASN A 161 14.32 21.00 -19.32
C ASN A 161 13.57 20.03 -20.25
N GLU A 162 13.93 18.75 -20.26
CA GLU A 162 13.21 17.72 -21.01
C GLU A 162 11.78 17.54 -20.50
N ILE A 163 11.59 17.48 -19.18
CA ILE A 163 10.25 17.43 -18.56
C ILE A 163 9.44 18.67 -18.97
N ASN A 164 10.03 19.87 -18.89
CA ASN A 164 9.37 21.12 -19.30
C ASN A 164 9.00 21.15 -20.80
N ASN A 165 9.85 20.59 -21.67
CA ASN A 165 9.58 20.53 -23.10
C ASN A 165 8.45 19.53 -23.44
N ILE A 166 8.42 18.38 -22.76
CA ILE A 166 7.32 17.41 -22.90
C ILE A 166 6.00 18.04 -22.45
N LEU A 167 6.01 18.80 -21.34
CA LEU A 167 4.84 19.52 -20.83
C LEU A 167 4.32 20.59 -21.80
N LYS A 168 5.21 21.42 -22.37
CA LYS A 168 4.83 22.41 -23.39
C LYS A 168 4.16 21.75 -24.60
N LYS A 169 4.73 20.63 -25.07
CA LYS A 169 4.21 19.88 -26.21
C LYS A 169 2.83 19.28 -25.93
N TYR A 170 2.59 18.83 -24.69
CA TYR A 170 1.30 18.24 -24.30
C TYR A 170 0.20 19.29 -24.15
N ILE A 171 0.55 20.50 -23.67
CA ILE A 171 -0.39 21.63 -23.55
C ILE A 171 -0.75 22.17 -24.94
N SER A 172 0.20 22.24 -25.88
CA SER A 172 -0.04 22.74 -27.24
C SER A 172 -0.78 21.78 -28.17
N LEU A 173 -0.97 20.50 -27.78
CA LEU A 173 -1.69 19.49 -28.58
C LEU A 173 -3.21 19.51 -28.34
N LYS A 174 -3.71 20.40 -27.49
CA LYS A 174 -5.14 20.48 -27.11
C LYS A 174 -5.76 21.88 -27.30
N GLU A 175 -5.03 22.82 -27.88
CA GLU A 175 -5.61 24.01 -28.53
C GLU A 175 -5.83 23.70 -30.02
#